data_AF-A0A2G9PKV7-F1
#
_entry.id   AF-A0A2G9PKV7-F1
#
_cell.length_a   1.000
_cell.length_b   1.000
_cell.length_c   1.000
_cell.angle_alpha   90.00
_cell.angle_beta   90.00
_cell.angle_gamma   90.00
#
_symmetry.space_group_name_H-M   'P 1'
#
loop_
_entity.id
_entity.type
_entity.pdbx_description
1 polymer ?
#
loop_
_entity_poly.entity_id
_entity_poly.type
_entity_poly.pdbx_seq_one_letter_code
_entity_poly.pdbx_strand_id
1 'polypeptide(L)'
;MANVSTLTTGVDRLVSLIERKRRISIPDAAKELSIPRVVVEEWAAFLEEKNIISIQYRLTTPFLVKREITKEEAGKQAAEFESKKEGFIRKVESALNRIERETGGLKGFKEEFSSISREIDQDLKNVENDLKELEKYESLKKNIDCELTAQQDAIKSQVAIIEKELLDKKHDYEQLDFHIREEESRIGDELSRAEETKNAHEVINQRIEKLRSALENMSVRLQSSDEAIKHSEEELSKYRDMAARLERAIASQDSKIIPLMKQSKQHEERILKDQEALLKKVSEYRLKITGEANDAKKARDLFEKYLHHKMNLDVTVDKIDMDLDKLKGELRSLMEEARVMNIAVGRDSFEKSMGKLESRMKGVESKKKGFDEEVMKLKNLISK
;
A
#
# COMPACT_ATOMS: atom_id res chain seq x y z
N MET A 1 -47.72 45.78 -9.48
CA MET A 1 -46.68 46.64 -10.08
C MET A 1 -46.08 47.47 -8.96
N ALA A 2 -44.93 47.06 -8.44
CA ALA A 2 -44.23 47.81 -7.41
C ALA A 2 -43.52 48.99 -8.08
N ASN A 3 -43.88 50.22 -7.71
CA ASN A 3 -43.12 51.40 -8.09
C ASN A 3 -41.72 51.24 -7.50
N VAL A 4 -40.73 50.98 -8.36
CA VAL A 4 -39.32 50.98 -7.98
C VAL A 4 -39.02 52.39 -7.50
N SER A 5 -38.90 52.53 -6.18
CA SER A 5 -38.48 53.76 -5.53
C SER A 5 -37.05 53.98 -5.99
N THR A 6 -36.86 54.90 -6.93
CA THR A 6 -35.55 55.29 -7.43
C THR A 6 -34.77 55.81 -6.22
N LEU A 7 -33.78 55.03 -5.77
CA LEU A 7 -32.87 55.43 -4.69
C LEU A 7 -32.16 56.71 -5.15
N THR A 8 -32.64 57.85 -4.68
CA THR A 8 -32.04 59.15 -4.95
C THR A 8 -30.81 59.29 -4.08
N THR A 9 -29.64 59.29 -4.73
CA THR A 9 -28.37 59.50 -4.05
C THR A 9 -28.20 60.98 -3.70
N GLY A 10 -27.26 61.29 -2.80
CA GLY A 10 -26.97 62.67 -2.45
C GLY A 10 -26.51 63.53 -3.64
N VAL A 11 -25.81 62.91 -4.60
CA VAL A 11 -25.37 63.54 -5.85
C VAL A 11 -26.56 63.94 -6.73
N ASP A 12 -27.61 63.10 -6.82
CA ASP A 12 -28.83 63.41 -7.59
C ASP A 12 -29.55 64.65 -7.04
N ARG A 13 -29.54 64.82 -5.70
CA ARG A 13 -30.11 65.99 -5.03
C ARG A 13 -29.31 67.25 -5.32
N LEU A 14 -27.98 67.13 -5.35
CA LEU A 14 -27.09 68.24 -5.71
C LEU A 14 -27.33 68.68 -7.16
N VAL A 15 -27.42 67.74 -8.11
CA VAL A 15 -27.70 68.08 -9.51
C VAL A 15 -29.08 68.72 -9.65
N SER A 16 -30.12 68.14 -9.03
CA SER A 16 -31.48 68.70 -9.05
C SER A 16 -31.52 70.13 -8.48
N LEU A 17 -30.72 70.40 -7.44
CA LEU A 17 -30.58 71.72 -6.84
C LEU A 17 -29.92 72.72 -7.79
N ILE A 18 -28.86 72.31 -8.48
CA ILE A 18 -28.16 73.11 -9.50
C ILE A 18 -29.09 73.37 -10.70
N GLU A 19 -29.88 72.40 -11.14
CA GLU A 19 -30.85 72.58 -12.22
C GLU A 19 -31.92 73.61 -11.85
N ARG A 20 -32.44 73.53 -10.62
CA ARG A 20 -33.47 74.46 -10.12
C ARG A 20 -32.94 75.88 -9.97
N LYS A 21 -31.74 76.05 -9.40
CA LYS A 21 -31.17 77.37 -9.09
C LYS A 21 -30.30 77.94 -10.21
N ARG A 22 -29.96 77.14 -11.23
CA ARG A 22 -29.00 77.40 -12.33
C ARG A 22 -27.56 77.65 -11.91
N ARG A 23 -27.36 78.31 -10.76
CA ARG A 23 -26.08 78.64 -10.14
C ARG A 23 -26.21 78.64 -8.63
N ILE A 24 -25.32 77.95 -7.93
CA ILE A 24 -25.28 77.92 -6.45
C ILE A 24 -23.84 77.88 -5.96
N SER A 25 -23.53 78.54 -4.85
CA SER A 25 -22.21 78.45 -4.23
C SER A 25 -22.07 77.12 -3.47
N ILE A 26 -20.85 76.58 -3.37
CA ILE A 26 -20.61 75.33 -2.61
C ILE A 26 -21.08 75.45 -1.13
N PRO A 27 -20.81 76.56 -0.40
CA PRO A 27 -21.32 76.73 0.96
C PRO A 27 -22.85 76.74 1.06
N ASP A 28 -23.54 77.34 0.09
CA ASP A 28 -25.00 77.40 0.08
C ASP A 28 -25.61 76.03 -0.27
N ALA A 29 -25.00 75.31 -1.21
CA ALA A 29 -25.39 73.94 -1.54
C ALA A 29 -25.21 72.99 -0.33
N ALA A 30 -24.11 73.13 0.40
CA ALA A 30 -23.86 72.38 1.63
C ALA A 30 -24.93 72.65 2.71
N LYS A 31 -25.31 73.93 2.91
CA LYS A 31 -26.40 74.31 3.82
C LYS A 31 -27.75 73.74 3.37
N GLU A 32 -28.09 73.85 2.09
CA GLU A 32 -29.40 73.45 1.58
C GLU A 32 -29.58 71.93 1.53
N LEU A 33 -28.51 71.18 1.29
CA LEU A 33 -28.52 69.71 1.36
C LEU A 33 -28.33 69.17 2.78
N SER A 34 -27.91 70.02 3.73
CA SER A 34 -27.52 69.64 5.09
C SER A 34 -26.38 68.62 5.11
N ILE A 35 -25.34 68.85 4.30
CA ILE A 35 -24.19 67.95 4.12
C ILE A 35 -22.90 68.76 4.35
N PRO A 36 -21.84 68.16 4.93
CA PRO A 36 -20.55 68.85 5.08
C PRO A 36 -20.03 69.40 3.76
N ARG A 37 -19.46 70.62 3.81
CA ARG A 37 -18.92 71.31 2.64
C ARG A 37 -17.93 70.48 1.83
N VAL A 38 -17.05 69.74 2.52
CA VAL A 38 -16.03 68.89 1.90
C VAL A 38 -16.65 67.83 0.99
N VAL A 39 -17.76 67.20 1.43
CA VAL A 39 -18.46 66.18 0.63
C VAL A 39 -19.09 66.80 -0.62
N VAL A 40 -19.61 68.03 -0.52
CA VAL A 40 -20.14 68.75 -1.69
C VAL A 40 -19.02 69.16 -2.65
N GLU A 41 -17.83 69.52 -2.14
CA GLU A 41 -16.64 69.79 -2.96
C GLU A 41 -16.18 68.53 -3.71
N GLU A 42 -16.13 67.37 -3.05
CA GLU A 42 -15.81 66.09 -3.69
C GLU A 42 -16.83 65.72 -4.77
N TRP A 43 -18.13 65.87 -4.48
CA TRP A 43 -19.18 65.62 -5.47
C TRP A 43 -19.11 66.60 -6.64
N ALA A 44 -18.82 67.87 -6.37
CA ALA A 44 -18.67 68.89 -7.39
C ALA A 44 -17.48 68.61 -8.30
N ALA A 45 -16.33 68.24 -7.74
CA ALA A 45 -15.14 67.86 -8.50
C ALA A 45 -15.42 66.63 -9.37
N PHE A 46 -16.10 65.60 -8.84
CA PHE A 46 -16.52 64.43 -9.60
C PHE A 46 -17.47 64.79 -10.75
N LEU A 47 -18.47 65.62 -10.50
CA LEU A 47 -19.43 66.05 -11.53
C LEU A 47 -18.78 66.96 -12.60
N GLU A 48 -17.78 67.74 -12.23
CA GLU A 48 -16.99 68.56 -13.15
C GLU A 48 -16.08 67.69 -14.02
N GLU A 49 -15.41 66.69 -13.45
CA GLU A 49 -14.60 65.71 -14.20
C GLU A 49 -15.45 64.97 -15.25
N LYS A 50 -16.71 64.68 -14.91
CA LYS A 50 -17.69 64.09 -15.84
C LYS A 50 -18.38 65.11 -16.75
N ASN A 51 -18.00 66.38 -16.70
CA ASN A 51 -18.54 67.48 -17.49
C ASN A 51 -20.06 67.73 -17.33
N ILE A 52 -20.66 67.31 -16.21
CA ILE A 52 -22.08 67.58 -15.92
C ILE A 52 -22.28 69.02 -15.45
N ILE A 53 -21.33 69.51 -14.65
CA ILE A 53 -21.33 70.88 -14.11
C ILE A 53 -19.99 71.54 -14.39
N SER A 54 -19.93 72.86 -14.24
CA SER A 54 -18.68 73.62 -14.28
C SER A 54 -18.53 74.40 -12.98
N ILE A 55 -17.33 74.36 -12.39
CA ILE A 55 -16.99 75.13 -11.20
C ILE A 55 -16.43 76.48 -11.65
N GLN A 56 -17.24 77.53 -11.52
CA GLN A 56 -16.84 78.90 -11.83
C GLN A 56 -16.43 79.63 -10.56
N TYR A 57 -15.22 80.19 -10.55
CA TYR A 57 -14.77 81.04 -9.45
C TYR A 57 -15.21 82.49 -9.68
N ARG A 58 -15.89 83.08 -8.69
CA ARG A 58 -16.05 84.54 -8.60
C ARG A 58 -15.40 85.00 -7.30
N LEU A 59 -14.33 85.78 -7.43
CA LEU A 59 -13.42 86.11 -6.33
C LEU A 59 -12.83 84.82 -5.73
N THR A 60 -13.11 84.54 -4.46
CA THR A 60 -12.62 83.38 -3.71
C THR A 60 -13.68 82.28 -3.57
N THR A 61 -14.89 82.48 -4.08
CA THR A 61 -16.01 81.55 -3.86
C THR A 61 -16.30 80.72 -5.12
N PRO A 62 -16.20 79.38 -5.06
CA PRO A 62 -16.58 78.49 -6.15
C PRO A 62 -18.11 78.41 -6.29
N PHE A 63 -18.60 78.55 -7.52
CA PHE A 63 -20.00 78.40 -7.89
C PHE A 63 -20.17 77.22 -8.83
N LEU A 64 -21.15 76.38 -8.54
CA LEU A 64 -21.57 75.27 -9.38
C LEU A 64 -22.58 75.80 -10.40
N VAL A 65 -22.25 75.67 -11.68
CA VAL A 65 -23.10 76.09 -12.80
C VAL A 65 -23.42 74.88 -13.66
N LYS A 66 -24.68 74.74 -14.10
CA LYS A 66 -25.06 73.70 -15.06
C LYS A 66 -24.27 73.92 -16.36
N ARG A 67 -23.55 72.89 -16.81
CA ARG A 67 -22.94 72.90 -18.13
C ARG A 67 -23.99 72.43 -19.13
N GLU A 68 -24.26 73.23 -20.16
CA GLU A 68 -25.06 72.77 -21.29
C GLU A 68 -24.16 71.89 -22.16
N ILE A 69 -24.31 70.58 -21.99
CA ILE A 69 -23.61 69.62 -22.83
C ILE A 69 -24.13 69.79 -24.25
N THR A 70 -23.22 70.06 -25.18
CA THR A 70 -23.59 70.18 -26.59
C THR A 70 -24.03 68.83 -27.12
N LYS A 71 -24.96 68.81 -28.10
CA LYS A 71 -25.43 67.55 -28.71
C LYS A 71 -24.28 66.70 -29.27
N GLU A 72 -23.19 67.33 -29.73
CA GLU A 72 -21.99 66.64 -30.22
C GLU A 72 -21.21 65.94 -29.11
N GLU A 73 -20.99 66.60 -27.96
CA GLU A 73 -20.30 66.00 -26.81
C GLU A 73 -21.13 64.85 -26.22
N ALA A 74 -22.44 65.02 -26.08
CA ALA A 74 -23.35 63.96 -25.65
C ALA A 74 -23.33 62.77 -26.62
N GLY A 75 -23.28 63.03 -27.93
CA GLY A 75 -23.16 61.99 -28.96
C GLY A 75 -21.85 61.20 -28.85
N LYS A 76 -20.72 61.88 -28.61
CA LYS A 76 -19.42 61.22 -28.41
C LYS A 76 -19.40 60.36 -27.16
N GLN A 77 -19.89 60.88 -26.02
CA GLN A 77 -19.97 60.11 -24.77
C GLN A 77 -20.91 58.90 -24.89
N ALA A 78 -22.05 59.05 -25.56
CA ALA A 78 -22.96 57.94 -25.81
C ALA A 78 -22.33 56.88 -26.72
N ALA A 79 -21.57 57.27 -27.74
CA ALA A 79 -20.85 56.35 -28.61
C ALA A 79 -19.73 55.59 -27.88
N GLU A 80 -18.95 56.29 -27.05
CA GLU A 80 -17.93 55.66 -26.20
C GLU A 80 -18.55 54.67 -25.20
N PHE A 81 -19.68 55.04 -24.59
CA PHE A 81 -20.41 54.17 -23.68
C PHE A 81 -20.93 52.92 -24.37
N GLU A 82 -21.56 53.05 -25.55
CA GLU A 82 -22.03 51.89 -26.30
C GLU A 82 -20.88 50.98 -26.72
N SER A 83 -19.73 51.55 -27.10
CA SER A 83 -18.53 50.76 -27.41
C SER A 83 -18.03 49.98 -26.19
N LYS A 84 -17.94 50.62 -25.01
CA LYS A 84 -17.56 49.94 -23.76
C LYS A 84 -18.57 48.88 -23.34
N LYS A 85 -19.86 49.18 -23.47
CA LYS A 85 -20.97 48.25 -23.18
C LYS A 85 -20.91 47.03 -24.07
N GLU A 86 -20.69 47.20 -25.37
CA GLU A 86 -20.58 46.08 -26.30
C GLU A 86 -19.32 45.26 -26.04
N GLY A 87 -18.20 45.91 -25.75
CA GLY A 87 -16.97 45.24 -25.32
C GLY A 87 -17.19 44.40 -24.05
N PHE A 88 -17.89 44.94 -23.06
CA PHE A 88 -18.24 44.23 -21.84
C PHE A 88 -19.18 43.04 -22.11
N ILE A 89 -20.17 43.21 -22.97
CA ILE A 89 -21.07 42.12 -23.40
C ILE A 89 -20.28 40.96 -23.99
N ARG A 90 -19.32 41.24 -24.89
CA ARG A 90 -18.47 40.20 -25.50
C ARG A 90 -17.59 39.48 -24.47
N LYS A 91 -17.07 40.19 -23.46
CA LYS A 91 -16.32 39.58 -22.36
C LYS A 91 -17.21 38.66 -21.52
N VAL A 92 -18.44 39.10 -21.19
CA VAL A 92 -19.42 38.28 -20.46
C VAL A 92 -19.78 37.01 -21.24
N GLU A 93 -20.05 37.12 -22.54
CA GLU A 93 -20.33 35.96 -23.40
C GLU A 93 -19.13 35.00 -23.48
N SER A 94 -17.91 35.55 -23.58
CA SER A 94 -16.69 34.75 -23.57
C SER A 94 -16.49 34.00 -22.24
N ALA A 95 -16.77 34.66 -21.11
CA ALA A 95 -16.72 34.03 -19.79
C ALA A 95 -17.79 32.93 -19.64
N LEU A 96 -19.02 33.16 -20.13
CA LEU A 96 -20.07 32.15 -20.14
C LEU A 96 -19.68 30.90 -20.94
N ASN A 97 -19.17 31.09 -22.15
CA ASN A 97 -18.74 29.99 -23.01
C ASN A 97 -17.56 29.23 -22.42
N ARG A 98 -16.66 29.94 -21.71
CA ARG A 98 -15.55 29.32 -20.98
C ARG A 98 -16.07 28.44 -19.85
N ILE A 99 -16.96 28.96 -18.99
CA ILE A 99 -17.57 28.18 -17.90
C ILE A 99 -18.28 26.94 -18.48
N GLU A 100 -19.10 27.08 -19.52
CA GLU A 100 -19.78 25.94 -20.14
C GLU A 100 -18.83 24.86 -20.68
N ARG A 101 -17.72 25.27 -21.32
CA ARG A 101 -16.72 24.32 -21.83
C ARG A 101 -16.04 23.55 -20.69
N GLU A 102 -15.67 24.25 -19.63
CA GLU A 102 -15.05 23.65 -18.43
C GLU A 102 -16.05 22.73 -17.69
N THR A 103 -17.32 23.13 -17.59
CA THR A 103 -18.43 22.28 -17.11
C THR A 103 -18.58 21.01 -17.95
N GLY A 104 -18.45 21.11 -19.27
CA GLY A 104 -18.42 19.94 -20.16
C GLY A 104 -17.24 19.02 -19.87
N GLY A 105 -16.04 19.59 -19.68
CA GLY A 105 -14.82 18.86 -19.32
C GLY A 105 -14.95 18.11 -17.98
N LEU A 106 -15.59 18.72 -16.98
CA LEU A 106 -15.87 18.10 -15.68
C LEU A 106 -16.69 16.81 -15.79
N LYS A 107 -17.66 16.75 -16.72
CA LYS A 107 -18.46 15.54 -16.95
C LYS A 107 -17.61 14.40 -17.50
N GLY A 108 -16.76 14.68 -18.49
CA GLY A 108 -15.81 13.69 -19.01
C GLY A 108 -14.86 13.20 -17.93
N PHE A 109 -14.33 14.11 -17.12
CA PHE A 109 -13.48 13.76 -15.98
C PHE A 109 -14.20 12.86 -14.95
N LYS A 110 -15.48 13.12 -14.68
CA LYS A 110 -16.29 12.27 -13.78
C LYS A 110 -16.47 10.85 -14.32
N GLU A 111 -16.67 10.70 -15.62
CA GLU A 111 -16.78 9.39 -16.28
C GLU A 111 -15.47 8.63 -16.21
N GLU A 112 -14.35 9.29 -16.53
CA GLU A 112 -13.00 8.73 -16.41
C GLU A 112 -12.69 8.31 -14.97
N PHE A 113 -12.98 9.18 -13.99
CA PHE A 113 -12.79 8.88 -12.56
C PHE A 113 -13.62 7.67 -12.13
N SER A 114 -14.88 7.58 -12.56
CA SER A 114 -15.76 6.45 -12.23
C SER A 114 -15.25 5.15 -12.84
N SER A 115 -14.63 5.20 -14.03
CA SER A 115 -14.01 4.03 -14.66
C SER A 115 -12.77 3.59 -13.88
N ILE A 116 -11.88 4.53 -13.56
CA ILE A 116 -10.65 4.26 -12.79
C ILE A 116 -11.00 3.72 -11.40
N SER A 117 -11.97 4.32 -10.72
CA SER A 117 -12.41 3.85 -9.39
C SER A 117 -12.94 2.42 -9.43
N ARG A 118 -13.66 2.03 -10.48
CA ARG A 118 -14.14 0.65 -10.64
C ARG A 118 -13.00 -0.33 -10.90
N GLU A 119 -12.02 0.07 -11.71
CA GLU A 119 -10.84 -0.75 -12.00
C GLU A 119 -10.02 -0.97 -10.72
N ILE A 120 -9.77 0.11 -9.95
CA ILE A 120 -9.08 0.03 -8.66
C ILE A 120 -9.87 -0.81 -7.65
N ASP A 121 -11.19 -0.64 -7.54
CA ASP A 121 -12.02 -1.46 -6.63
C ASP A 121 -11.96 -2.95 -6.97
N GLN A 122 -11.86 -3.27 -8.26
CA GLN A 122 -11.75 -4.64 -8.72
C GLN A 122 -10.36 -5.22 -8.44
N ASP A 123 -9.31 -4.44 -8.67
CA ASP A 123 -7.93 -4.84 -8.33
C ASP A 123 -7.74 -5.01 -6.82
N LEU A 124 -8.31 -4.12 -6.01
CA LEU A 124 -8.27 -4.24 -4.54
C LEU A 124 -8.96 -5.51 -4.05
N LYS A 125 -10.10 -5.90 -4.66
CA LYS A 125 -10.76 -7.17 -4.36
C LYS A 125 -9.91 -8.37 -4.75
N ASN A 126 -9.19 -8.29 -5.87
CA ASN A 126 -8.27 -9.35 -6.29
C ASN A 126 -7.14 -9.48 -5.27
N VAL A 127 -6.51 -8.37 -4.88
CA VAL A 127 -5.46 -8.35 -3.84
C VAL A 127 -5.97 -8.85 -2.49
N GLU A 128 -7.20 -8.51 -2.09
CA GLU A 128 -7.82 -9.03 -0.87
C GLU A 128 -7.99 -10.56 -0.91
N ASN A 129 -8.39 -11.09 -2.07
CA ASN A 129 -8.50 -12.54 -2.28
C ASN A 129 -7.13 -13.21 -2.24
N ASP A 130 -6.12 -12.62 -2.87
CA ASP A 130 -4.74 -13.13 -2.86
C ASP A 130 -4.14 -13.11 -1.45
N LEU A 131 -4.43 -12.07 -0.66
CA LEU A 131 -4.04 -11.99 0.76
C LEU A 131 -4.71 -13.09 1.61
N LYS A 132 -6.00 -13.37 1.38
CA LYS A 132 -6.70 -14.49 2.04
C LYS A 132 -6.11 -15.84 1.64
N GLU A 133 -5.64 -15.99 0.41
CA GLU A 133 -4.96 -17.20 -0.03
C GLU A 133 -3.60 -17.36 0.65
N LEU A 134 -2.83 -16.28 0.73
CA LEU A 134 -1.56 -16.22 1.46
C LEU A 134 -1.71 -16.57 2.95
N GLU A 135 -2.75 -16.06 3.62
CA GLU A 135 -3.04 -16.38 5.02
C GLU A 135 -3.31 -17.89 5.21
N LYS A 136 -4.02 -18.53 4.26
CA LYS A 136 -4.21 -19.99 4.28
C LYS A 136 -2.89 -20.73 4.12
N TYR A 137 -2.01 -20.31 3.22
CA TYR A 137 -0.69 -20.93 3.06
C TYR A 137 0.19 -20.76 4.30
N GLU A 138 0.12 -19.62 4.99
CA GLU A 138 0.86 -19.40 6.23
C GLU A 138 0.35 -20.33 7.35
N SER A 139 -0.97 -20.52 7.45
CA SER A 139 -1.56 -21.49 8.39
C SER A 139 -1.13 -22.93 8.07
N LEU A 140 -1.08 -23.30 6.79
CA LEU A 140 -0.64 -24.62 6.35
C LEU A 140 0.84 -24.85 6.68
N LYS A 141 1.69 -23.85 6.41
CA LYS A 141 3.11 -23.89 6.77
C LYS A 141 3.30 -24.10 8.25
N LYS A 142 2.57 -23.34 9.09
CA LYS A 142 2.66 -23.48 10.55
C LYS A 142 2.28 -24.88 11.03
N ASN A 143 1.25 -25.50 10.43
CA ASN A 143 0.87 -26.88 10.75
C ASN A 143 1.95 -27.88 10.33
N ILE A 144 2.55 -27.71 9.14
CA ILE A 144 3.66 -28.56 8.67
C ILE A 144 4.88 -28.43 9.58
N ASP A 145 5.23 -27.21 10.01
CA ASP A 145 6.36 -26.97 10.92
C ASP A 145 6.13 -27.66 12.28
N CYS A 146 4.90 -27.61 12.81
CA CYS A 146 4.51 -28.35 14.02
C CYS A 146 4.61 -29.88 13.84
N GLU A 147 4.17 -30.42 12.71
CA GLU A 147 4.28 -31.86 12.44
C GLU A 147 5.74 -32.31 12.27
N LEU A 148 6.54 -31.50 11.58
CA LEU A 148 7.96 -31.79 11.35
C LEU A 148 8.75 -31.80 12.66
N THR A 149 8.50 -30.82 13.54
CA THR A 149 9.13 -30.77 14.88
C THR A 149 8.72 -31.97 15.73
N ALA A 150 7.43 -32.35 15.74
CA ALA A 150 6.96 -33.55 16.43
C ALA A 150 7.61 -34.84 15.90
N GLN A 151 7.78 -34.96 14.57
CA GLN A 151 8.48 -36.10 13.97
C GLN A 151 9.97 -36.13 14.34
N GLN A 152 10.64 -34.98 14.32
CA GLN A 152 12.04 -34.89 14.73
C GLN A 152 12.24 -35.32 16.18
N ASP A 153 11.35 -34.93 17.08
CA ASP A 153 11.43 -35.30 18.50
C ASP A 153 11.12 -36.78 18.72
N ALA A 154 10.18 -37.36 17.96
CA ALA A 154 9.92 -38.80 17.97
C ALA A 154 11.13 -39.61 17.50
N ILE A 155 11.78 -39.18 16.41
CA ILE A 155 12.99 -39.82 15.88
C ILE A 155 14.14 -39.72 16.88
N LYS A 156 14.39 -38.54 17.47
CA LYS A 156 15.42 -38.36 18.51
C LYS A 156 15.20 -39.30 19.69
N SER A 157 13.94 -39.45 20.12
CA SER A 157 13.58 -40.36 21.21
C SER A 157 13.86 -41.83 20.86
N GLN A 158 13.56 -42.25 19.62
CA GLN A 158 13.88 -43.60 19.14
C GLN A 158 15.39 -43.84 19.04
N VAL A 159 16.15 -42.87 18.54
CA VAL A 159 17.62 -42.94 18.48
C VAL A 159 18.21 -43.10 19.87
N ALA A 160 17.75 -42.32 20.86
CA ALA A 160 18.21 -42.42 22.24
C ALA A 160 17.93 -43.80 22.87
N ILE A 161 16.78 -44.42 22.55
CA ILE A 161 16.46 -45.78 23.00
C ILE A 161 17.44 -46.79 22.39
N ILE A 162 17.67 -46.71 21.07
CA ILE A 162 18.58 -47.62 20.36
C ILE A 162 20.03 -47.44 20.85
N GLU A 163 20.48 -46.21 21.05
CA GLU A 163 21.82 -45.93 21.60
C GLU A 163 22.01 -46.57 22.97
N LYS A 164 20.98 -46.50 23.84
CA LYS A 164 21.00 -47.15 25.14
C LYS A 164 21.07 -48.68 25.02
N GLU A 165 20.22 -49.28 24.17
CA GLU A 165 20.24 -50.73 23.93
C GLU A 165 21.59 -51.20 23.39
N LEU A 166 22.23 -50.42 22.51
CA LEU A 166 23.54 -50.73 21.95
C LEU A 166 24.64 -50.63 23.00
N LEU A 167 24.57 -49.64 23.89
CA LEU A 167 25.48 -49.50 25.02
C LEU A 167 25.38 -50.70 25.97
N ASP A 168 24.16 -51.10 26.33
CA ASP A 168 23.92 -52.26 27.19
C ASP A 168 24.46 -53.55 26.54
N LYS A 169 24.23 -53.73 25.23
CA LYS A 169 24.76 -54.88 24.48
C LYS A 169 26.28 -54.89 24.34
N LYS A 170 26.90 -53.72 24.20
CA LYS A 170 28.35 -53.59 24.19
C LYS A 170 28.94 -54.01 25.55
N HIS A 171 28.30 -53.62 26.64
CA HIS A 171 28.71 -54.03 27.98
C HIS A 171 28.59 -55.54 28.19
N ASP A 172 27.47 -56.15 27.77
CA ASP A 172 27.28 -57.61 27.81
C ASP A 172 28.40 -58.34 27.04
N TYR A 173 28.79 -57.82 25.87
CA TYR A 173 29.85 -58.39 25.03
C TYR A 173 31.24 -58.28 25.70
N GLU A 174 31.55 -57.13 26.30
CA GLU A 174 32.82 -56.92 27.02
C GLU A 174 32.94 -57.87 28.22
N GLN A 175 31.84 -58.11 28.96
CA GLN A 175 31.83 -59.11 30.04
C GLN A 175 32.05 -60.53 29.52
N LEU A 176 31.43 -60.89 28.39
CA LEU A 176 31.61 -62.21 27.79
C LEU A 176 33.05 -62.42 27.30
N ASP A 177 33.65 -61.42 26.65
CA ASP A 177 35.06 -61.46 26.21
C ASP A 177 36.01 -61.64 27.41
N PHE A 178 35.75 -60.96 28.52
CA PHE A 178 36.50 -61.14 29.76
C PHE A 178 36.46 -62.59 30.26
N HIS A 179 35.27 -63.20 30.32
CA HIS A 179 35.12 -64.60 30.73
C HIS A 179 35.77 -65.59 29.77
N ILE A 180 35.72 -65.34 28.45
CA ILE A 180 36.41 -66.17 27.47
C ILE A 180 37.92 -66.16 27.72
N ARG A 181 38.52 -64.97 27.93
CA ARG A 181 39.96 -64.85 28.20
C ARG A 181 40.37 -65.51 29.52
N GLU A 182 39.54 -65.39 30.55
CA GLU A 182 39.76 -66.06 31.84
C GLU A 182 39.78 -67.58 31.66
N GLU A 183 38.83 -68.13 30.90
CA GLU A 183 38.75 -69.57 30.64
C GLU A 183 39.88 -70.06 29.72
N GLU A 184 40.26 -69.29 28.69
CA GLU A 184 41.44 -69.57 27.86
C GLU A 184 42.73 -69.65 28.70
N SER A 185 42.89 -68.74 29.68
CA SER A 185 44.01 -68.78 30.61
C SER A 185 43.98 -70.03 31.48
N ARG A 186 42.80 -70.41 32.01
CA ARG A 186 42.64 -71.64 32.81
C ARG A 186 42.96 -72.89 31.99
N ILE A 187 42.50 -72.96 30.74
CA ILE A 187 42.81 -74.05 29.81
C ILE A 187 44.31 -74.09 29.52
N GLY A 188 44.97 -72.93 29.36
CA GLY A 188 46.42 -72.85 29.19
C GLY A 188 47.21 -73.40 30.39
N ASP A 189 46.78 -73.08 31.61
CA ASP A 189 47.35 -73.63 32.84
C ASP A 189 47.12 -75.14 32.95
N GLU A 190 45.92 -75.63 32.60
CA GLU A 190 45.59 -77.06 32.59
C GLU A 190 46.38 -77.83 31.52
N LEU A 191 46.56 -77.26 30.33
CA LEU A 191 47.42 -77.81 29.28
C LEU A 191 48.88 -77.91 29.76
N SER A 192 49.39 -76.87 30.41
CA SER A 192 50.75 -76.87 30.98
C SER A 192 50.91 -77.97 32.04
N ARG A 193 49.92 -78.11 32.94
CA ARG A 193 49.90 -79.22 33.93
C ARG A 193 49.76 -80.59 33.28
N ALA A 194 48.96 -80.70 32.22
CA ALA A 194 48.80 -81.94 31.46
C ALA A 194 50.09 -82.30 30.73
N GLU A 195 50.83 -81.32 30.21
CA GLU A 195 52.15 -81.51 29.60
C GLU A 195 53.21 -81.87 30.63
N GLU A 196 53.23 -81.22 31.80
CA GLU A 196 54.06 -81.64 32.93
C GLU A 196 53.74 -83.06 33.37
N THR A 197 52.45 -83.41 33.45
CA THR A 197 51.99 -84.77 33.79
C THR A 197 52.37 -85.76 32.69
N LYS A 198 52.29 -85.37 31.41
CA LYS A 198 52.72 -86.17 30.27
C LYS A 198 54.23 -86.38 30.28
N ASN A 199 55.01 -85.34 30.57
CA ASN A 199 56.47 -85.42 30.68
C ASN A 199 56.86 -86.26 31.90
N ALA A 200 56.19 -86.10 33.03
CA ALA A 200 56.33 -86.97 34.19
C ALA A 200 55.93 -88.41 33.84
N HIS A 201 54.87 -88.59 33.05
CA HIS A 201 54.42 -89.87 32.54
C HIS A 201 55.42 -90.46 31.54
N GLU A 202 56.12 -89.67 30.72
CA GLU A 202 57.20 -90.10 29.84
C GLU A 202 58.44 -90.51 30.64
N VAL A 203 58.80 -89.76 31.68
CA VAL A 203 59.88 -90.13 32.62
C VAL A 203 59.52 -91.40 33.38
N ILE A 204 58.27 -91.52 33.83
CA ILE A 204 57.72 -92.74 34.41
C ILE A 204 57.70 -93.84 33.37
N ASN A 205 57.36 -93.59 32.10
CA ASN A 205 57.34 -94.57 31.03
C ASN A 205 58.74 -95.02 30.63
N GLN A 206 59.76 -94.15 30.69
CA GLN A 206 61.16 -94.55 30.55
C GLN A 206 61.61 -95.41 31.73
N ARG A 207 61.17 -95.09 32.96
CA ARG A 207 61.35 -95.98 34.12
C ARG A 207 60.57 -97.28 33.99
N ILE A 208 59.37 -97.24 33.41
CA ILE A 208 58.51 -98.38 33.15
C ILE A 208 59.07 -99.19 31.99
N GLU A 209 59.71 -98.64 30.97
CA GLU A 209 60.42 -99.38 29.92
C GLU A 209 61.64 -100.11 30.51
N LYS A 210 62.36 -99.46 31.43
CA LYS A 210 63.36 -100.13 32.29
C LYS A 210 62.74 -101.21 33.20
N LEU A 211 61.46 -101.10 33.55
CA LEU A 211 60.71 -102.12 34.29
C LEU A 211 59.93 -103.10 33.39
N ARG A 212 59.67 -102.81 32.11
CA ARG A 212 58.96 -103.61 31.10
C ARG A 212 59.95 -104.48 30.35
N SER A 213 61.18 -104.04 30.16
CA SER A 213 62.30 -104.99 30.04
C SER A 213 62.37 -105.96 31.24
N ALA A 214 61.79 -105.61 32.40
CA ALA A 214 61.57 -106.53 33.53
C ALA A 214 60.13 -107.12 33.63
N LEU A 215 59.12 -106.59 32.91
CA LEU A 215 57.66 -106.87 33.01
C LEU A 215 56.99 -107.18 31.64
N GLU A 216 57.75 -107.37 30.57
CA GLU A 216 57.42 -108.29 29.46
C GLU A 216 57.36 -109.73 30.02
N ASN A 217 57.82 -109.91 31.26
CA ASN A 217 57.41 -110.96 32.19
C ASN A 217 55.97 -110.83 32.77
N MET A 218 55.17 -109.80 32.46
CA MET A 218 53.85 -109.49 33.07
C MET A 218 52.87 -108.75 32.12
N SER A 219 52.90 -109.07 30.83
CA SER A 219 52.12 -108.46 29.72
C SER A 219 50.57 -108.49 29.79
N VAL A 220 49.94 -108.88 30.89
CA VAL A 220 48.54 -109.36 30.85
C VAL A 220 47.52 -108.35 31.40
N ARG A 221 47.94 -107.24 32.02
CA ARG A 221 47.05 -106.45 32.91
C ARG A 221 46.49 -105.13 32.35
N LEU A 222 46.68 -104.81 31.08
CA LEU A 222 46.35 -103.49 30.50
C LEU A 222 45.37 -103.63 29.33
N GLN A 223 44.08 -103.80 29.64
CA GLN A 223 42.98 -103.82 28.64
C GLN A 223 41.80 -102.90 29.03
N SER A 224 41.93 -102.11 30.11
CA SER A 224 40.78 -101.43 30.76
C SER A 224 40.86 -99.90 30.78
N SER A 225 41.70 -99.28 29.95
CA SER A 225 41.90 -97.82 29.95
C SER A 225 41.33 -97.08 28.74
N ASP A 226 40.67 -97.78 27.80
CA ASP A 226 40.18 -97.20 26.53
C ASP A 226 38.77 -96.56 26.64
N GLU A 227 38.02 -96.79 27.71
CA GLU A 227 36.61 -96.35 27.79
C GLU A 227 36.41 -94.90 28.26
N ALA A 228 37.43 -94.25 28.85
CA ALA A 228 37.28 -92.92 29.45
C ALA A 228 37.37 -91.74 28.45
N ILE A 229 37.90 -91.95 27.23
CA ILE A 229 38.13 -90.87 26.25
C ILE A 229 36.85 -90.46 25.50
N LYS A 230 35.83 -91.33 25.42
CA LYS A 230 34.59 -91.08 24.69
C LYS A 230 33.67 -90.00 25.31
N HIS A 231 33.80 -89.72 26.60
CA HIS A 231 32.84 -88.85 27.30
C HIS A 231 33.17 -87.36 27.16
N SER A 232 34.43 -87.01 26.93
CA SER A 232 34.87 -85.60 26.85
C SER A 232 34.68 -84.97 25.46
N GLU A 233 34.39 -85.74 24.41
CA GLU A 233 34.12 -85.24 23.06
C GLU A 233 32.69 -84.66 22.89
N GLU A 234 31.73 -85.04 23.76
CA GLU A 234 30.32 -84.62 23.66
C GLU A 234 30.03 -83.22 24.24
N GLU A 235 30.87 -82.71 25.16
CA GLU A 235 30.65 -81.39 25.79
C GLU A 235 31.19 -80.21 24.95
N LEU A 236 32.24 -80.42 24.15
CA LEU A 236 32.81 -79.40 23.25
C LEU A 236 31.90 -79.01 22.07
N SER A 237 30.94 -79.87 21.72
CA SER A 237 29.93 -79.63 20.67
C SER A 237 28.89 -78.57 21.09
N LYS A 238 28.52 -78.52 22.39
CA LYS A 238 27.46 -77.63 22.89
C LYS A 238 27.88 -76.15 22.94
N TYR A 239 29.16 -75.87 23.17
CA TYR A 239 29.68 -74.50 23.25
C TYR A 239 29.87 -73.84 21.86
N ARG A 240 30.17 -74.62 20.82
CA ARG A 240 30.23 -74.12 19.43
C ARG A 240 28.85 -73.72 18.88
N ASP A 241 27.79 -74.41 19.31
CA ASP A 241 26.41 -74.12 18.92
C ASP A 241 25.83 -72.83 19.55
N MET A 242 26.33 -72.42 20.73
CA MET A 242 25.93 -71.16 21.38
C MET A 242 26.59 -69.93 20.72
N ALA A 243 27.87 -70.01 20.35
CA ALA A 243 28.57 -68.93 19.64
C ALA A 243 27.95 -68.64 18.26
N ALA A 244 27.60 -69.69 17.50
CA ALA A 244 26.93 -69.56 16.20
C ALA A 244 25.48 -69.03 16.28
N ARG A 245 24.84 -69.01 17.46
CA ARG A 245 23.51 -68.41 17.69
C ARG A 245 23.61 -66.91 18.01
N LEU A 246 24.70 -66.46 18.63
CA LEU A 246 24.97 -65.05 18.93
C LEU A 246 25.39 -64.24 17.69
N GLU A 247 26.20 -64.80 16.79
CA GLU A 247 26.51 -64.17 15.49
C GLU A 247 25.25 -63.99 14.60
N ARG A 248 24.32 -64.95 14.65
CA ARG A 248 23.03 -64.85 13.93
C ARG A 248 22.06 -63.85 14.56
N ALA A 249 22.17 -63.56 15.86
CA ALA A 249 21.35 -62.55 16.53
C ALA A 249 21.80 -61.12 16.18
N ILE A 250 23.12 -60.89 16.08
CA ILE A 250 23.73 -59.60 15.69
C ILE A 250 23.44 -59.29 14.21
N ALA A 251 23.56 -60.27 13.30
CA ALA A 251 23.18 -60.11 11.89
C ALA A 251 21.66 -59.91 11.66
N SER A 252 20.80 -60.31 12.60
CA SER A 252 19.34 -60.13 12.51
C SER A 252 18.85 -58.73 12.93
N GLN A 253 19.68 -57.94 13.61
CA GLN A 253 19.38 -56.52 13.89
C GLN A 253 19.81 -55.58 12.76
N ASP A 254 20.82 -55.93 11.96
CA ASP A 254 21.19 -55.18 10.74
C ASP A 254 20.08 -55.20 9.66
N SER A 255 19.26 -56.25 9.61
CA SER A 255 18.12 -56.35 8.68
C SER A 255 16.87 -55.55 9.11
N LYS A 256 16.87 -54.96 10.32
CA LYS A 256 15.80 -54.06 10.81
C LYS A 256 16.14 -52.57 10.67
N ILE A 257 17.42 -52.22 10.52
CA ILE A 257 17.88 -50.83 10.29
C ILE A 257 17.70 -50.42 8.81
N ILE A 258 17.88 -51.35 7.88
CA ILE A 258 17.73 -51.11 6.43
C ILE A 258 16.29 -50.72 5.99
N PRO A 259 15.20 -51.30 6.52
CA PRO A 259 13.84 -50.85 6.18
C PRO A 259 13.44 -49.51 6.83
N LEU A 260 14.05 -49.10 7.97
CA LEU A 260 13.82 -47.78 8.58
C LEU A 260 14.55 -46.66 7.82
N MET A 261 15.75 -46.93 7.28
CA MET A 261 16.43 -46.00 6.35
C MET A 261 15.69 -45.85 5.01
N LYS A 262 14.94 -46.87 4.58
CA LYS A 262 14.14 -46.84 3.34
C LYS A 262 12.82 -46.07 3.51
N GLN A 263 12.24 -46.02 4.71
CA GLN A 263 11.09 -45.17 5.03
C GLN A 263 11.48 -43.70 5.27
N SER A 264 12.67 -43.43 5.83
CA SER A 264 13.23 -42.08 5.94
C SER A 264 13.48 -41.44 4.57
N LYS A 265 14.06 -42.19 3.61
CA LYS A 265 14.21 -41.72 2.22
C LYS A 265 12.89 -41.52 1.47
N GLN A 266 11.85 -42.31 1.76
CA GLN A 266 10.52 -42.13 1.14
C GLN A 266 9.75 -40.93 1.73
N HIS A 267 10.00 -40.55 2.98
CA HIS A 267 9.51 -39.29 3.55
C HIS A 267 10.31 -38.08 3.02
N GLU A 268 11.61 -38.22 2.83
CA GLU A 268 12.48 -37.17 2.25
C GLU A 268 12.13 -36.91 0.77
N GLU A 269 11.85 -37.95 -0.04
CA GLU A 269 11.38 -37.80 -1.43
C GLU A 269 9.95 -37.25 -1.54
N ARG A 270 9.06 -37.50 -0.56
CA ARG A 270 7.74 -36.84 -0.49
C ARG A 270 7.87 -35.38 -0.09
N ILE A 271 8.71 -35.06 0.89
CA ILE A 271 8.99 -33.67 1.30
C ILE A 271 9.65 -32.88 0.15
N LEU A 272 10.56 -33.49 -0.61
CA LEU A 272 11.17 -32.85 -1.79
C LEU A 272 10.19 -32.68 -2.96
N LYS A 273 9.29 -33.64 -3.22
CA LYS A 273 8.21 -33.48 -4.21
C LYS A 273 7.18 -32.41 -3.80
N ASP A 274 6.85 -32.33 -2.52
CA ASP A 274 5.94 -31.31 -2.00
C ASP A 274 6.63 -29.93 -1.95
N GLN A 275 7.94 -29.85 -1.68
CA GLN A 275 8.75 -28.63 -1.76
C GLN A 275 8.99 -28.16 -3.21
N GLU A 276 9.19 -29.06 -4.18
CA GLU A 276 9.27 -28.69 -5.60
C GLU A 276 7.91 -28.26 -6.16
N ALA A 277 6.80 -28.89 -5.75
CA ALA A 277 5.45 -28.46 -6.12
C ALA A 277 5.10 -27.08 -5.51
N LEU A 278 5.56 -26.80 -4.28
CA LEU A 278 5.47 -25.48 -3.65
C LEU A 278 6.38 -24.45 -4.33
N LEU A 279 7.64 -24.79 -4.64
CA LEU A 279 8.58 -23.87 -5.31
C LEU A 279 8.18 -23.57 -6.76
N LYS A 280 7.58 -24.53 -7.47
CA LYS A 280 7.04 -24.32 -8.82
C LYS A 280 5.83 -23.38 -8.77
N LYS A 281 4.89 -23.58 -7.82
CA LYS A 281 3.79 -22.64 -7.58
C LYS A 281 4.27 -21.26 -7.12
N VAL A 282 5.26 -21.18 -6.24
CA VAL A 282 5.85 -19.91 -5.76
C VAL A 282 6.58 -19.18 -6.89
N SER A 283 7.25 -19.88 -7.79
CA SER A 283 7.93 -19.27 -8.96
C SER A 283 6.96 -18.81 -10.05
N GLU A 284 5.85 -19.53 -10.29
CA GLU A 284 4.75 -19.11 -11.16
C GLU A 284 4.00 -17.90 -10.57
N TYR A 285 3.83 -17.84 -9.24
CA TYR A 285 3.31 -16.64 -8.56
C TYR A 285 4.30 -15.46 -8.57
N ARG A 286 5.61 -15.70 -8.48
CA ARG A 286 6.61 -14.62 -8.59
C ARG A 286 6.60 -13.97 -9.99
N LEU A 287 6.30 -14.74 -11.03
CA LEU A 287 6.08 -14.25 -12.40
C LEU A 287 4.76 -13.47 -12.54
N LYS A 288 3.67 -13.86 -11.84
CA LYS A 288 2.44 -13.06 -11.73
C LYS A 288 2.66 -11.75 -10.96
N ILE A 289 3.41 -11.77 -9.87
CA ILE A 289 3.77 -10.58 -9.08
C ILE A 289 4.61 -9.58 -9.90
N THR A 290 5.46 -10.04 -10.83
CA THR A 290 6.13 -9.13 -11.78
C THR A 290 5.22 -8.56 -12.87
N GLY A 291 4.11 -9.24 -13.20
CA GLY A 291 3.03 -8.68 -14.03
C GLY A 291 2.25 -7.60 -13.27
N GLU A 292 1.89 -7.88 -12.02
CA GLU A 292 1.18 -6.97 -11.11
C GLU A 292 2.02 -5.73 -10.73
N ALA A 293 3.36 -5.83 -10.69
CA ALA A 293 4.24 -4.68 -10.52
C ALA A 293 4.13 -3.66 -11.69
N ASN A 294 3.80 -4.15 -12.89
CA ASN A 294 3.55 -3.30 -14.05
C ASN A 294 2.15 -2.67 -13.99
N ASP A 295 1.17 -3.37 -13.42
CA ASP A 295 -0.18 -2.83 -13.20
C ASP A 295 -0.20 -1.81 -12.04
N ALA A 296 0.61 -2.02 -10.99
CA ALA A 296 0.86 -1.01 -9.95
C ALA A 296 1.54 0.25 -10.52
N LYS A 297 2.42 0.10 -11.53
CA LYS A 297 3.03 1.23 -12.23
C LYS A 297 2.00 1.97 -13.10
N LYS A 298 1.11 1.27 -13.80
CA LYS A 298 -0.02 1.89 -14.51
C LYS A 298 -0.97 2.61 -13.56
N ALA A 299 -1.31 2.01 -12.42
CA ALA A 299 -2.14 2.63 -11.39
C ALA A 299 -1.49 3.92 -10.86
N ARG A 300 -0.16 3.91 -10.63
CA ARG A 300 0.61 5.11 -10.26
C ARG A 300 0.56 6.18 -11.35
N ASP A 301 0.80 5.83 -12.60
CA ASP A 301 0.78 6.78 -13.72
C ASP A 301 -0.61 7.39 -13.92
N LEU A 302 -1.67 6.60 -13.72
CA LEU A 302 -3.06 7.07 -13.71
C LEU A 302 -3.31 8.03 -12.53
N PHE A 303 -2.76 7.73 -11.35
CA PHE A 303 -2.87 8.59 -10.18
C PHE A 303 -2.12 9.92 -10.35
N GLU A 304 -0.94 9.91 -10.98
CA GLU A 304 -0.18 11.13 -11.29
C GLU A 304 -0.92 12.01 -12.31
N LYS A 305 -1.45 11.42 -13.39
CA LYS A 305 -2.31 12.15 -14.35
C LYS A 305 -3.53 12.77 -13.67
N TYR A 306 -4.13 12.03 -12.74
CA TYR A 306 -5.28 12.47 -11.96
C TYR A 306 -4.95 13.65 -11.03
N LEU A 307 -3.84 13.59 -10.28
CA LEU A 307 -3.39 14.71 -9.43
C LEU A 307 -3.13 15.97 -10.24
N HIS A 308 -2.56 15.82 -11.43
CA HIS A 308 -2.34 16.93 -12.32
C HIS A 308 -3.66 17.56 -12.79
N HIS A 309 -4.67 16.73 -13.10
CA HIS A 309 -5.99 17.21 -13.48
C HIS A 309 -6.71 17.94 -12.33
N LYS A 310 -6.57 17.46 -11.09
CA LYS A 310 -7.09 18.13 -9.89
C LYS A 310 -6.47 19.53 -9.70
N MET A 311 -5.13 19.63 -9.83
CA MET A 311 -4.45 20.94 -9.74
C MET A 311 -4.91 21.90 -10.85
N ASN A 312 -5.06 21.40 -12.08
CA ASN A 312 -5.57 22.21 -13.18
C ASN A 312 -7.02 22.69 -12.94
N LEU A 313 -7.84 21.86 -12.29
CA LEU A 313 -9.20 22.23 -11.93
C LEU A 313 -9.25 23.37 -10.92
N ASP A 314 -8.46 23.28 -9.84
CA ASP A 314 -8.38 24.34 -8.83
C ASP A 314 -7.86 25.65 -9.47
N VAL A 315 -6.85 25.58 -10.35
CA VAL A 315 -6.37 26.76 -11.11
C VAL A 315 -7.45 27.34 -12.03
N THR A 316 -8.30 26.52 -12.63
CA THR A 316 -9.42 26.98 -13.47
C THR A 316 -10.50 27.67 -12.64
N VAL A 317 -10.84 27.14 -11.46
CA VAL A 317 -11.76 27.77 -10.50
C VAL A 317 -11.24 29.17 -10.13
N ASP A 318 -9.97 29.26 -9.72
CA ASP A 318 -9.35 30.53 -9.34
C ASP A 318 -9.37 31.55 -10.50
N LYS A 319 -9.09 31.09 -11.73
CA LYS A 319 -9.16 31.96 -12.92
C LYS A 319 -10.59 32.44 -13.20
N ILE A 320 -11.60 31.59 -13.02
CA ILE A 320 -13.01 31.97 -13.19
C ILE A 320 -13.39 33.02 -12.13
N ASP A 321 -12.93 32.86 -10.89
CA ASP A 321 -13.16 33.83 -9.81
C ASP A 321 -12.54 35.20 -10.13
N MET A 322 -11.28 35.19 -10.55
CA MET A 322 -10.58 36.42 -10.95
C MET A 322 -11.28 37.12 -12.12
N ASP A 323 -11.73 36.38 -13.14
CA ASP A 323 -12.45 36.94 -14.29
C ASP A 323 -13.81 37.52 -13.87
N LEU A 324 -14.50 36.85 -12.95
CA LEU A 324 -15.81 37.29 -12.45
C LEU A 324 -15.69 38.56 -11.60
N ASP A 325 -14.66 38.68 -10.77
CA ASP A 325 -14.38 39.89 -10.01
C ASP A 325 -13.99 41.08 -10.91
N LYS A 326 -13.21 40.83 -11.97
CA LYS A 326 -12.93 41.84 -13.00
C LYS A 326 -14.21 42.30 -13.70
N LEU A 327 -15.07 41.36 -14.10
CA LEU A 327 -16.37 41.69 -14.70
C LEU A 327 -17.28 42.47 -13.75
N LYS A 328 -17.29 42.14 -12.45
CA LYS A 328 -18.01 42.93 -11.44
C LYS A 328 -17.47 44.36 -11.35
N GLY A 329 -16.15 44.53 -11.37
CA GLY A 329 -15.51 45.84 -11.40
C GLY A 329 -15.91 46.66 -12.63
N GLU A 330 -15.79 46.07 -13.82
CA GLU A 330 -16.18 46.71 -15.09
C GLU A 330 -17.68 47.06 -15.13
N LEU A 331 -18.55 46.18 -14.62
CA LEU A 331 -19.99 46.44 -14.53
C LEU A 331 -20.29 47.63 -13.62
N ARG A 332 -19.61 47.73 -12.46
CA ARG A 332 -19.77 48.89 -11.55
C ARG A 332 -19.34 50.18 -12.24
N SER A 333 -18.20 50.18 -12.92
CA SER A 333 -17.75 51.34 -13.70
C SER A 333 -18.76 51.74 -14.78
N LEU A 334 -19.34 50.76 -15.50
CA LEU A 334 -20.38 51.02 -16.50
C LEU A 334 -21.67 51.53 -15.88
N MET A 335 -22.07 51.03 -14.71
CA MET A 335 -23.24 51.55 -13.97
C MET A 335 -23.03 53.00 -13.55
N GLU A 336 -21.84 53.35 -13.07
CA GLU A 336 -21.50 54.72 -12.68
C GLU A 336 -21.49 55.65 -13.90
N GLU A 337 -20.86 55.25 -15.00
CA GLU A 337 -20.89 56.01 -16.27
C GLU A 337 -22.32 56.16 -16.81
N ALA A 338 -23.13 55.09 -16.76
CA ALA A 338 -24.53 55.13 -17.19
C ALA A 338 -25.37 56.07 -16.32
N ARG A 339 -25.18 56.07 -14.98
CA ARG A 339 -25.89 56.98 -14.07
C ARG A 339 -25.56 58.44 -14.37
N VAL A 340 -24.28 58.75 -14.56
CA VAL A 340 -23.78 60.07 -14.95
C VAL A 340 -24.44 60.52 -16.27
N MET A 341 -24.51 59.65 -17.27
CA MET A 341 -25.18 59.96 -18.54
C MET A 341 -26.70 60.09 -18.42
N ASN A 342 -27.33 59.31 -17.55
CA ASN A 342 -28.78 59.34 -17.35
C ASN A 342 -29.25 60.68 -16.76
N ILE A 343 -28.41 61.28 -15.93
CA ILE A 343 -28.59 62.63 -15.39
C ILE A 343 -28.49 63.69 -16.50
N ALA A 344 -27.68 63.45 -17.54
CA ALA A 344 -27.41 64.40 -18.61
C ALA A 344 -28.41 64.35 -19.79
N VAL A 345 -28.87 63.16 -20.21
CA VAL A 345 -29.54 62.97 -21.53
C VAL A 345 -31.01 62.48 -21.42
N GLY A 346 -31.49 62.08 -20.24
CA GLY A 346 -32.90 61.70 -20.00
C GLY A 346 -33.12 60.20 -19.81
N ARG A 347 -34.09 59.86 -18.94
CA ARG A 347 -34.14 58.63 -18.11
C ARG A 347 -34.37 57.27 -18.79
N ASP A 348 -35.10 57.21 -19.90
CA ASP A 348 -35.79 55.96 -20.28
C ASP A 348 -34.96 54.95 -21.11
N SER A 349 -33.89 55.38 -21.81
CA SER A 349 -33.12 54.46 -22.67
C SER A 349 -32.00 53.72 -21.93
N PHE A 350 -31.45 54.34 -20.88
CA PHE A 350 -30.32 53.80 -20.13
C PHE A 350 -30.74 52.70 -19.15
N GLU A 351 -31.90 52.84 -18.51
CA GLU A 351 -32.37 51.87 -17.52
C GLU A 351 -32.62 50.49 -18.14
N LYS A 352 -33.19 50.46 -19.36
CA LYS A 352 -33.37 49.23 -20.15
C LYS A 352 -32.04 48.58 -20.54
N SER A 353 -31.06 49.38 -20.93
CA SER A 353 -29.72 48.89 -21.30
C SER A 353 -28.99 48.31 -20.08
N MET A 354 -29.12 48.95 -18.92
CA MET A 354 -28.50 48.50 -17.69
C MET A 354 -29.11 47.20 -17.15
N GLY A 355 -30.44 47.07 -17.22
CA GLY A 355 -31.14 45.83 -16.86
C GLY A 355 -30.69 44.63 -17.71
N LYS A 356 -30.39 44.85 -19.00
CA LYS A 356 -29.82 43.81 -19.88
C LYS A 356 -28.40 43.39 -19.49
N LEU A 357 -27.58 44.33 -19.00
CA LEU A 357 -26.23 44.03 -18.50
C LEU A 357 -26.28 43.27 -17.16
N GLU A 358 -27.11 43.73 -16.22
CA GLU A 358 -27.27 43.07 -14.92
C GLU A 358 -27.83 41.64 -15.07
N SER A 359 -28.84 41.45 -15.93
CA SER A 359 -29.39 40.11 -16.19
C SER A 359 -28.35 39.16 -16.78
N ARG A 360 -27.50 39.63 -17.69
CA ARG A 360 -26.40 38.83 -18.24
C ARG A 360 -25.35 38.50 -17.19
N MET A 361 -25.00 39.45 -16.32
CA MET A 361 -24.08 39.20 -15.22
C MET A 361 -24.64 38.18 -14.21
N LYS A 362 -25.92 38.29 -13.86
CA LYS A 362 -26.62 37.27 -13.03
C LYS A 362 -26.60 35.90 -13.69
N GLY A 363 -26.64 35.84 -15.02
CA GLY A 363 -26.44 34.60 -15.78
C GLY A 363 -25.05 33.99 -15.53
N VAL A 364 -23.98 34.80 -15.56
CA VAL A 364 -22.61 34.35 -15.24
C VAL A 364 -22.53 33.81 -13.82
N GLU A 365 -23.05 34.55 -12.84
CA GLU A 365 -23.03 34.13 -11.43
C GLU A 365 -23.81 32.83 -11.21
N SER A 366 -24.94 32.66 -11.88
CA SER A 366 -25.75 31.45 -11.78
C SER A 366 -25.03 30.24 -12.37
N LYS A 367 -24.39 30.39 -13.54
CA LYS A 367 -23.59 29.31 -14.14
C LYS A 367 -22.36 28.98 -13.31
N LYS A 368 -21.69 30.00 -12.77
CA LYS A 368 -20.56 29.82 -11.85
C LYS A 368 -20.96 29.00 -10.63
N LYS A 369 -22.09 29.32 -10.00
CA LYS A 369 -22.62 28.54 -8.88
C LYS A 369 -22.88 27.08 -9.28
N GLY A 370 -23.47 26.84 -10.46
CA GLY A 370 -23.65 25.47 -10.96
C GLY A 370 -22.33 24.73 -11.17
N PHE A 371 -21.31 25.42 -11.70
CA PHE A 371 -19.96 24.89 -11.83
C PHE A 371 -19.33 24.55 -10.47
N ASP A 372 -19.41 25.45 -9.48
CA ASP A 372 -18.91 25.22 -8.13
C ASP A 372 -19.58 24.00 -7.47
N GLU A 373 -20.89 23.83 -7.67
CA GLU A 373 -21.63 22.66 -7.19
C GLU A 373 -21.17 21.34 -7.85
N GLU A 374 -20.87 21.36 -9.16
CA GLU A 374 -20.33 20.20 -9.86
C GLU A 374 -18.90 19.87 -9.39
N VAL A 375 -18.05 20.88 -9.18
CA VAL A 375 -16.70 20.72 -8.62
C VAL A 375 -16.79 20.12 -7.21
N MET A 376 -17.71 20.58 -6.36
CA MET A 376 -17.90 20.04 -5.01
C MET A 376 -18.41 18.60 -5.03
N LYS A 377 -19.33 18.26 -5.94
CA LYS A 377 -19.78 16.86 -6.14
C LYS A 377 -18.61 15.95 -6.52
N LEU A 378 -17.71 16.42 -7.38
CA LEU A 378 -16.49 15.71 -7.73
C LEU A 378 -15.56 15.58 -6.53
N LYS A 379 -15.27 16.66 -5.79
CA LYS A 379 -14.45 16.60 -4.56
C LYS A 379 -14.99 15.59 -3.53
N ASN A 380 -16.32 15.51 -3.38
CA ASN A 380 -16.96 14.56 -2.46
C ASN A 380 -16.90 13.10 -2.93
N LEU A 381 -16.92 12.85 -4.25
CA LEU A 381 -16.70 11.51 -4.80
C LEU A 381 -15.27 11.03 -4.57
N ILE A 382 -14.33 11.97 -4.44
CA ILE A 382 -12.89 11.70 -4.28
C ILE A 382 -12.51 11.47 -2.82
N SER A 383 -13.24 12.09 -1.88
CA SER A 383 -12.95 12.00 -0.45
C SER A 383 -13.54 10.76 0.23
N LYS A 384 -14.40 10.00 -0.46
CA LYS A 384 -14.92 8.72 -0.01
C LYS A 384 -14.04 7.62 -0.56
#